data_AF-A0A954SE36-F1
#
_entry.id   AF-A0A954SE36-F1
#
_cell.length_a   1.000
_cell.length_b   1.000
_cell.length_c   1.000
_cell.angle_alpha   90.00
_cell.angle_beta   90.00
_cell.angle_gamma   90.00
#
_symmetry.space_group_name_H-M   'P 1'
#
loop_
_entity.id
_entity.type
_entity.pdbx_description
1 polymer ?
#
loop_
_entity_poly.entity_id
_entity_poly.type
_entity_poly.pdbx_seq_one_letter_code
_entity_poly.pdbx_strand_id
1 'polypeptide(L)'
;MTAADMTASTLSSRPHWGLVAVCLCLLATSLAADDATPESAATSEPAPAVTTQAERVLEPGEVVLPHVRLTEDGPYVLWDADEVDDFNLVDQTGAPVTRETLLGKPWIVNFIFCRCVVQCPFTSKRIKELSEELKDVDVRFVTITVDPEYDTVDIMRENASIYGAKPERWLFCTGEPDEVWKLIRKGFKVSAWEEAGTRKQPGMEFAHSNHLIHVDAEGKIRGRYDGADDLELITLQRVLRGEIETPERHRPVTQAQVAEQERVALVKEFDAQADPLANLPGWAKRLPRTNAMLNGLCTILLLIGFMAIKAKREKLHKQVMLTAFGVSILFLASYLTYHWALGAYTESHGKSFTGTGTIRTVYFAILISHVILAAVVPVGAIVTIRHGLKQNWPAHRAWAKVTFPIWLYVSVTGVIIYWMLYQMA
;
A
#
# COMPACT_ATOMS: atom_id res chain seq x y z
N MET A 1 93.30 2.02 -4.23
CA MET A 1 92.14 2.91 -4.40
C MET A 1 91.04 2.07 -5.06
N THR A 2 90.22 1.36 -4.26
CA THR A 2 88.86 1.75 -3.75
C THR A 2 87.82 1.73 -4.87
N ALA A 3 86.88 0.78 -4.95
CA ALA A 3 85.75 0.43 -4.07
C ALA A 3 84.43 0.97 -4.64
N ALA A 4 83.43 0.06 -4.73
CA ALA A 4 81.98 0.22 -4.62
C ALA A 4 81.30 1.53 -5.09
N ASP A 5 80.27 1.45 -5.94
CA ASP A 5 78.88 1.42 -5.45
C ASP A 5 77.81 1.38 -6.57
N MET A 6 76.77 0.59 -6.27
CA MET A 6 75.33 0.71 -6.57
C MET A 6 74.82 1.73 -7.62
N THR A 7 73.96 1.26 -8.53
CA THR A 7 72.50 1.57 -8.49
C THR A 7 71.73 0.84 -9.61
N ALA A 8 70.75 0.04 -9.19
CA ALA A 8 69.73 -0.56 -10.04
C ALA A 8 68.66 0.48 -10.40
N SER A 9 68.39 0.70 -11.70
CA SER A 9 67.28 1.54 -12.16
C SER A 9 66.01 0.71 -12.39
N THR A 10 65.11 0.77 -11.40
CA THR A 10 63.67 1.04 -11.58
C THR A 10 62.90 0.31 -12.69
N LEU A 11 62.48 -0.94 -12.43
CA LEU A 11 61.24 -1.48 -12.99
C LEU A 11 60.04 -0.70 -12.41
N SER A 12 59.38 0.10 -13.24
CA SER A 12 58.17 0.82 -12.88
C SER A 12 57.01 -0.19 -12.66
N SER A 13 56.56 -0.33 -11.43
CA SER A 13 55.34 -1.07 -11.09
C SER A 13 54.12 -0.18 -11.35
N ARG A 14 53.54 -0.28 -12.55
CA ARG A 14 52.25 0.33 -12.85
C ARG A 14 51.16 -0.37 -12.03
N PRO A 15 50.35 0.34 -11.23
CA PRO A 15 49.24 -0.28 -10.50
C PRO A 15 48.16 -0.79 -11.48
N HIS A 16 47.66 -2.00 -11.23
CA HIS A 16 46.68 -2.73 -12.03
C HIS A 16 45.26 -2.12 -11.97
N TRP A 17 45.12 -0.85 -12.37
CA TRP A 17 43.81 -0.18 -12.50
C TRP A 17 42.90 -0.84 -13.54
N GLY A 18 43.43 -1.68 -14.44
CA GLY A 18 42.66 -2.37 -15.48
C GLY A 18 41.56 -3.28 -14.94
N LEU A 19 41.78 -3.99 -13.82
CA LEU A 19 40.77 -4.90 -13.27
C LEU A 19 39.63 -4.17 -12.56
N VAL A 20 39.94 -3.08 -11.85
CA VAL A 20 38.92 -2.24 -11.17
C VAL A 20 38.11 -1.43 -12.18
N ALA A 21 38.75 -0.95 -13.24
CA ALA A 21 38.08 -0.24 -14.34
C ALA A 21 37.15 -1.17 -15.15
N VAL A 22 37.54 -2.43 -15.39
CA VAL A 22 36.70 -3.42 -16.08
C VAL A 22 35.46 -3.78 -15.26
N CYS A 23 35.58 -3.92 -13.93
CA CYS A 23 34.42 -4.16 -13.07
C CYS A 23 33.48 -2.95 -12.96
N LEU A 24 34.01 -1.71 -12.97
CA LEU A 24 33.20 -0.49 -12.95
C LEU A 24 32.51 -0.21 -14.30
N CYS A 25 33.16 -0.53 -15.43
CA CYS A 25 32.58 -0.35 -16.76
C CYS A 25 31.39 -1.30 -17.03
N LEU A 26 31.43 -2.53 -16.52
CA LEU A 26 30.31 -3.47 -16.61
C LEU A 26 29.09 -3.03 -15.78
N LEU A 27 29.29 -2.23 -14.72
CA LEU A 27 28.21 -1.65 -13.93
C LEU A 27 27.56 -0.44 -14.63
N ALA A 28 28.36 0.38 -15.32
CA ALA A 28 27.90 1.63 -15.95
C ALA A 28 26.95 1.39 -17.14
N THR A 29 27.11 0.29 -17.88
CA THR A 29 26.25 -0.05 -19.02
C THR A 29 24.84 -0.54 -18.63
N SER A 30 24.58 -0.82 -17.35
CA SER A 30 23.25 -1.22 -16.87
C SER A 30 22.40 -0.06 -16.35
N LEU A 31 23.01 1.10 -16.12
CA LEU A 31 22.40 2.23 -15.37
C LEU A 31 22.04 3.42 -16.26
N ALA A 32 22.52 3.48 -17.51
CA ALA A 32 22.27 4.60 -18.41
C ALA A 32 21.16 4.28 -19.41
N ALA A 33 19.92 4.59 -19.02
CA ALA A 33 18.80 4.88 -19.91
C ALA A 33 17.80 5.77 -19.16
N ASP A 34 18.02 7.09 -19.30
CA ASP A 34 17.16 8.30 -19.23
C ASP A 34 15.77 8.16 -18.55
N ASP A 35 15.46 8.84 -17.44
CA ASP A 35 15.36 10.28 -17.11
C ASP A 35 13.88 10.74 -17.08
N ALA A 36 13.35 10.93 -15.87
CA ALA A 36 12.43 12.02 -15.50
C ALA A 36 12.17 11.99 -13.97
N THR A 37 12.34 13.14 -13.32
CA THR A 37 12.07 13.45 -11.90
C THR A 37 11.37 14.82 -11.83
N PRO A 38 10.96 15.36 -10.67
CA PRO A 38 10.30 14.77 -9.49
C PRO A 38 9.14 15.66 -8.93
N GLU A 39 8.38 15.15 -7.97
CA GLU A 39 7.74 15.87 -6.82
C GLU A 39 6.98 14.81 -6.00
N SER A 40 6.74 14.84 -4.68
CA SER A 40 7.06 15.69 -3.54
C SER A 40 6.71 14.83 -2.30
N ALA A 41 7.51 14.89 -1.24
CA ALA A 41 7.35 14.05 -0.04
C ALA A 41 6.43 14.72 1.00
N ALA A 42 5.54 13.94 1.60
CA ALA A 42 4.87 14.28 2.85
C ALA A 42 4.96 13.10 3.84
N THR A 43 5.39 13.45 5.05
CA THR A 43 5.67 12.61 6.22
C THR A 43 4.41 12.27 7.02
N SER A 44 4.29 11.04 7.54
CA SER A 44 3.52 10.76 8.75
C SER A 44 4.05 9.54 9.51
N GLU A 45 4.17 9.70 10.83
CA GLU A 45 4.70 8.78 11.84
C GLU A 45 3.91 7.46 12.00
N PRO A 46 4.51 6.40 12.60
CA PRO A 46 3.90 5.07 12.65
C PRO A 46 2.87 4.92 13.79
N ALA A 47 1.72 4.32 13.47
CA ALA A 47 0.71 3.93 14.44
C ALA A 47 1.20 2.80 15.38
N PRO A 48 0.79 2.78 16.66
CA PRO A 48 1.32 1.87 17.66
C PRO A 48 0.76 0.44 17.56
N ALA A 49 1.54 -0.48 18.14
CA ALA A 49 1.35 -1.92 18.16
C ALA A 49 -0.04 -2.38 18.65
N VAL A 50 -0.62 -3.35 17.93
CA VAL A 50 -1.82 -4.08 18.35
C VAL A 50 -1.43 -5.19 19.31
N THR A 51 -1.88 -5.05 20.55
CA THR A 51 -1.78 -6.04 21.62
C THR A 51 -2.80 -7.16 21.38
N THR A 52 -2.32 -8.40 21.39
CA THR A 52 -3.12 -9.64 21.39
C THR A 52 -3.78 -9.89 22.74
N GLN A 53 -5.08 -10.20 22.77
CA GLN A 53 -5.79 -11.00 23.79
C GLN A 53 -7.27 -11.15 23.34
N ALA A 54 -8.00 -12.25 23.50
CA ALA A 54 -7.78 -13.50 24.24
C ALA A 54 -8.48 -14.68 23.52
N GLU A 55 -7.87 -15.85 23.60
CA GLU A 55 -8.29 -17.10 22.96
C GLU A 55 -9.44 -17.75 23.73
N ARG A 56 -10.62 -17.89 23.10
CA ARG A 56 -11.78 -18.59 23.66
C ARG A 56 -11.78 -20.02 23.11
N VAL A 57 -11.83 -21.00 24.00
CA VAL A 57 -11.93 -22.43 23.66
C VAL A 57 -13.34 -22.71 23.12
N LEU A 58 -13.43 -23.28 21.92
CA LEU A 58 -14.68 -23.68 21.23
C LEU A 58 -15.02 -25.14 21.54
N GLU A 59 -16.31 -25.46 21.71
CA GLU A 59 -16.76 -26.84 21.90
C GLU A 59 -17.00 -27.58 20.56
N PRO A 60 -16.87 -28.92 20.52
CA PRO A 60 -16.95 -29.68 19.27
C PRO A 60 -18.36 -29.62 18.66
N GLY A 61 -18.50 -28.94 17.51
CA GLY A 61 -19.74 -28.85 16.74
C GLY A 61 -20.27 -27.43 16.54
N GLU A 62 -19.67 -26.42 17.19
CA GLU A 62 -19.99 -25.02 16.93
C GLU A 62 -19.34 -24.58 15.61
N VAL A 63 -20.14 -24.43 14.55
CA VAL A 63 -19.72 -23.66 13.37
C VAL A 63 -19.80 -22.19 13.76
N VAL A 64 -18.72 -21.70 14.36
CA VAL A 64 -18.48 -20.26 14.44
C VAL A 64 -18.21 -19.82 13.02
N LEU A 65 -19.25 -19.30 12.35
CA LEU A 65 -19.00 -18.35 11.27
C LEU A 65 -18.10 -17.29 11.88
N PRO A 66 -16.87 -17.10 11.36
CA PRO A 66 -16.02 -16.05 11.86
C PRO A 66 -16.90 -14.81 11.91
N HIS A 67 -16.88 -14.08 13.03
CA HIS A 67 -17.20 -12.66 12.94
C HIS A 67 -16.15 -12.09 12.00
N VAL A 68 -16.44 -12.22 10.70
CA VAL A 68 -15.74 -11.55 9.63
C VAL A 68 -15.95 -10.11 10.01
N ARG A 69 -14.90 -9.51 10.60
CA ARG A 69 -14.67 -8.10 10.36
C ARG A 69 -14.72 -7.99 8.84
N LEU A 70 -15.85 -7.50 8.32
CA LEU A 70 -15.85 -6.90 7.01
C LEU A 70 -14.76 -5.83 7.15
N THR A 71 -13.61 -6.09 6.54
CA THR A 71 -12.57 -5.08 6.42
C THR A 71 -13.23 -3.85 5.77
N GLU A 72 -12.79 -2.64 6.15
CA GLU A 72 -13.41 -1.39 5.67
C GLU A 72 -13.53 -1.35 4.14
N ASP A 73 -12.70 -2.11 3.42
CA ASP A 73 -13.07 -2.74 2.15
C ASP A 73 -12.63 -4.22 2.17
N GLY A 74 -13.58 -5.16 2.06
CA GLY A 74 -13.31 -6.56 1.69
C GLY A 74 -12.74 -6.66 0.27
N PRO A 75 -12.22 -7.83 -0.15
CA PRO A 75 -11.65 -7.98 -1.49
C PRO A 75 -12.71 -7.59 -2.53
N TYR A 76 -12.49 -6.46 -3.20
CA TYR A 76 -13.32 -5.89 -4.28
C TYR A 76 -14.80 -6.29 -4.22
N VAL A 77 -15.59 -5.72 -3.31
CA VAL A 77 -17.06 -5.85 -3.42
C VAL A 77 -17.49 -5.03 -4.63
N LEU A 78 -17.65 -5.72 -5.76
CA LEU A 78 -18.15 -5.12 -6.99
C LEU A 78 -19.57 -4.62 -6.75
N TRP A 79 -19.79 -3.33 -6.99
CA TRP A 79 -21.09 -2.72 -6.79
C TRP A 79 -22.00 -3.05 -7.97
N ASP A 80 -22.80 -4.10 -7.82
CA ASP A 80 -23.72 -4.66 -8.82
C ASP A 80 -25.18 -4.32 -8.50
N ALA A 81 -25.43 -3.12 -7.97
CA ALA A 81 -26.77 -2.64 -7.65
C ALA A 81 -27.46 -2.20 -8.95
N ASP A 82 -28.39 -3.02 -9.47
CA ASP A 82 -29.03 -2.81 -10.77
C ASP A 82 -30.34 -2.02 -10.66
N GLU A 83 -31.27 -2.54 -9.84
CA GLU A 83 -32.60 -1.97 -9.67
C GLU A 83 -32.94 -1.90 -8.18
N VAL A 84 -33.65 -0.84 -7.77
CA VAL A 84 -34.07 -0.69 -6.38
C VAL A 84 -35.25 -1.63 -6.12
N ASP A 85 -35.10 -2.53 -5.16
CA ASP A 85 -36.17 -3.40 -4.68
C ASP A 85 -37.38 -2.59 -4.16
N ASP A 86 -38.56 -3.20 -4.12
CA ASP A 86 -39.73 -2.55 -3.51
C ASP A 86 -39.47 -2.30 -2.01
N PHE A 87 -39.82 -1.10 -1.57
CA PHE A 87 -39.65 -0.65 -0.19
C PHE A 87 -40.86 0.19 0.24
N ASN A 88 -41.04 0.27 1.54
CA ASN A 88 -42.07 1.09 2.16
C ASN A 88 -41.43 1.95 3.25
N LEU A 89 -41.30 3.24 2.98
CA LEU A 89 -40.80 4.23 3.93
C LEU A 89 -41.86 5.31 4.15
N VAL A 90 -41.59 6.21 5.08
CA VAL A 90 -42.39 7.43 5.31
C VAL A 90 -41.49 8.66 5.23
N ASP A 91 -41.99 9.74 4.65
CA ASP A 91 -41.28 11.01 4.58
C ASP A 91 -41.42 11.85 5.86
N GLN A 92 -40.81 13.04 5.86
CA GLN A 92 -40.86 13.99 6.97
C GLN A 92 -42.27 14.56 7.26
N THR A 93 -43.23 14.34 6.37
CA THR A 93 -44.65 14.72 6.55
C THR A 93 -45.50 13.54 7.05
N GLY A 94 -44.95 12.33 7.06
CA GLY A 94 -45.65 11.08 7.36
C GLY A 94 -46.36 10.48 6.14
N ALA A 95 -46.11 11.00 4.93
CA ALA A 95 -46.62 10.42 3.70
C ALA A 95 -45.82 9.16 3.32
N PRO A 96 -46.46 8.11 2.79
CA PRO A 96 -45.77 6.91 2.35
C PRO A 96 -44.88 7.21 1.14
N VAL A 97 -43.64 6.74 1.19
CA VAL A 97 -42.65 6.79 0.11
C VAL A 97 -42.31 5.36 -0.28
N THR A 98 -42.75 4.97 -1.45
CA THR A 98 -42.43 3.68 -2.07
C THR A 98 -41.68 3.88 -3.37
N ARG A 99 -41.15 2.79 -3.93
CA ARG A 99 -40.58 2.82 -5.28
C ARG A 99 -41.55 3.45 -6.29
N GLU A 100 -42.82 3.05 -6.30
CA GLU A 100 -43.78 3.58 -7.28
C GLU A 100 -44.01 5.09 -7.14
N THR A 101 -43.97 5.62 -5.92
CA THR A 101 -44.12 7.07 -5.69
C THR A 101 -42.96 7.91 -6.24
N LEU A 102 -41.80 7.29 -6.44
CA LEU A 102 -40.59 7.91 -6.97
C LEU A 102 -40.41 7.73 -8.48
N LEU A 103 -41.19 6.84 -9.12
CA LEU A 103 -41.14 6.65 -10.57
C LEU A 103 -41.57 7.91 -11.34
N GLY A 104 -41.10 7.98 -12.59
CA GLY A 104 -41.41 9.07 -13.53
C GLY A 104 -40.46 10.27 -13.43
N LYS A 105 -39.58 10.32 -12.43
CA LYS A 105 -38.52 11.33 -12.30
C LYS A 105 -37.22 10.69 -11.84
N PRO A 106 -36.05 11.11 -12.35
CA PRO A 106 -34.78 10.71 -11.76
C PRO A 106 -34.69 11.22 -10.32
N TRP A 107 -33.99 10.48 -9.48
CA TRP A 107 -33.78 10.85 -8.10
C TRP A 107 -32.39 10.46 -7.61
N ILE A 108 -31.91 11.22 -6.63
CA ILE A 108 -30.61 11.00 -5.99
C ILE A 108 -30.87 10.61 -4.54
N VAL A 109 -30.26 9.52 -4.11
CA VAL A 109 -30.34 9.06 -2.72
C VAL A 109 -29.02 9.24 -2.00
N ASN A 110 -29.12 9.61 -0.72
CA ASN A 110 -28.03 9.62 0.23
C ASN A 110 -28.50 9.06 1.58
N PHE A 111 -27.54 8.65 2.40
CA PHE A 111 -27.80 8.06 3.71
C PHE A 111 -27.22 8.95 4.80
N ILE A 112 -27.96 9.14 5.90
CA ILE A 112 -27.54 9.93 7.05
C ILE A 112 -28.02 9.31 8.36
N PHE A 113 -27.62 9.87 9.50
CA PHE A 113 -28.37 9.76 10.75
C PHE A 113 -28.32 11.11 11.46
N CYS A 114 -29.42 11.57 12.06
CA CYS A 114 -29.54 12.96 12.50
C CYS A 114 -28.63 13.32 13.68
N ARG A 115 -28.15 12.34 14.44
CA ARG A 115 -27.17 12.54 15.52
C ARG A 115 -25.74 12.77 15.05
N CYS A 116 -25.44 12.50 13.78
CA CYS A 116 -24.09 12.62 13.25
C CYS A 116 -23.59 14.08 13.29
N VAL A 117 -22.42 14.30 13.88
CA VAL A 117 -21.88 15.66 14.08
C VAL A 117 -20.85 16.10 13.04
N VAL A 118 -20.44 15.23 12.12
CA VAL A 118 -19.37 15.52 11.15
C VAL A 118 -19.83 15.37 9.71
N GLN A 119 -20.07 14.13 9.26
CA GLN A 119 -20.23 13.84 7.83
C GLN A 119 -21.65 14.17 7.33
N CYS A 120 -22.70 13.85 8.10
CA CYS A 120 -24.07 14.07 7.65
C CYS A 120 -24.43 15.56 7.45
N PRO A 121 -24.01 16.51 8.32
CA PRO A 121 -24.25 17.92 8.08
C PRO A 121 -23.55 18.44 6.83
N PHE A 122 -22.34 17.95 6.56
CA PHE A 122 -21.56 18.30 5.38
C PHE A 122 -22.24 17.80 4.09
N THR A 123 -22.62 16.53 4.04
CA THR A 123 -23.31 15.94 2.88
C THR A 123 -24.67 16.60 2.64
N SER A 124 -25.45 16.84 3.69
CA SER A 124 -26.75 17.52 3.58
C SER A 124 -26.59 18.95 3.03
N LYS A 125 -25.59 19.70 3.48
CA LYS A 125 -25.29 21.03 2.92
C LYS A 125 -24.98 20.96 1.42
N ARG A 126 -24.18 19.99 0.98
CA ARG A 126 -23.87 19.81 -0.45
C ARG A 126 -25.07 19.41 -1.29
N ILE A 127 -25.96 18.57 -0.76
CA ILE A 127 -27.21 18.24 -1.44
C ILE A 127 -28.09 19.48 -1.59
N LYS A 128 -28.11 20.36 -0.58
CA LYS A 128 -28.80 21.65 -0.69
C LYS A 128 -28.23 22.48 -1.84
N GLU A 129 -26.91 22.66 -1.89
CA GLU A 129 -26.22 23.41 -2.95
C GLU A 129 -26.51 22.78 -4.34
N LEU A 130 -26.38 21.46 -4.46
CA LEU A 130 -26.69 20.71 -5.67
C LEU A 130 -28.17 20.85 -6.10
N SER A 131 -29.10 20.84 -5.15
CA SER A 131 -30.54 21.00 -5.42
C SER A 131 -30.87 22.40 -5.93
N GLU A 132 -30.19 23.43 -5.42
CA GLU A 132 -30.32 24.82 -5.88
C GLU A 132 -29.73 25.02 -7.29
N GLU A 133 -28.57 24.41 -7.57
CA GLU A 133 -27.91 24.45 -8.87
C GLU A 133 -28.68 23.69 -9.96
N LEU A 134 -29.40 22.63 -9.59
CA LEU A 134 -30.23 21.83 -10.49
C LEU A 134 -31.69 22.26 -10.52
N LYS A 135 -32.05 23.47 -10.05
CA LYS A 135 -33.46 23.92 -9.96
C LYS A 135 -34.24 23.89 -11.28
N ASP A 136 -33.53 23.91 -12.40
CA ASP A 136 -34.06 23.81 -13.76
C ASP A 136 -34.21 22.37 -14.26
N VAL A 137 -33.67 21.40 -13.54
CA VAL A 137 -33.77 19.96 -13.81
C VAL A 137 -34.86 19.34 -12.93
N ASP A 138 -35.70 18.49 -13.53
CA ASP A 138 -36.77 17.77 -12.83
C ASP A 138 -36.22 16.50 -12.15
N VAL A 139 -35.48 16.71 -11.05
CA VAL A 139 -34.86 15.65 -10.24
C VAL A 139 -35.33 15.76 -8.79
N ARG A 140 -35.53 14.61 -8.12
CA ARG A 140 -35.83 14.53 -6.69
C ARG A 140 -34.60 14.14 -5.88
N PHE A 141 -34.56 14.57 -4.63
CA PHE A 141 -33.54 14.18 -3.65
C PHE A 141 -34.21 13.39 -2.53
N VAL A 142 -33.59 12.30 -2.11
CA VAL A 142 -34.12 11.39 -1.09
C VAL A 142 -33.03 11.09 -0.07
N THR A 143 -33.19 11.62 1.13
CA THR A 143 -32.29 11.36 2.26
C THR A 143 -32.89 10.26 3.12
N ILE A 144 -32.23 9.11 3.25
CA ILE A 144 -32.71 7.98 4.07
C ILE A 144 -31.87 7.89 5.34
N THR A 145 -32.52 7.74 6.51
CA THR A 145 -31.79 7.52 7.76
C THR A 145 -31.20 6.10 7.85
N VAL A 146 -30.03 5.95 8.46
CA VAL A 146 -29.45 4.65 8.87
C VAL A 146 -29.78 4.30 10.33
N ASP A 147 -30.41 5.22 11.07
CA ASP A 147 -30.79 5.10 12.48
C ASP A 147 -32.30 5.32 12.68
N PRO A 148 -33.17 4.49 12.08
CA PRO A 148 -34.62 4.68 12.10
C PRO A 148 -35.24 4.55 13.50
N GLU A 149 -34.55 3.92 14.46
CA GLU A 149 -35.02 3.82 15.84
C GLU A 149 -35.01 5.18 16.56
N TYR A 150 -34.01 6.02 16.26
CA TYR A 150 -33.92 7.38 16.80
C TYR A 150 -34.55 8.41 15.87
N ASP A 151 -34.30 8.30 14.56
CA ASP A 151 -34.71 9.27 13.55
C ASP A 151 -36.20 9.08 13.17
N THR A 152 -37.07 9.41 14.12
CA THR A 152 -38.51 9.47 13.91
C THR A 152 -38.90 10.54 12.89
N VAL A 153 -40.13 10.47 12.38
CA VAL A 153 -40.67 11.45 11.41
C VAL A 153 -40.51 12.90 11.90
N ASP A 154 -40.70 13.16 13.19
CA ASP A 154 -40.57 14.51 13.76
C ASP A 154 -39.12 15.00 13.75
N ILE A 155 -38.16 14.13 14.07
CA ILE A 155 -36.72 14.43 14.03
C ILE A 155 -36.26 14.65 12.59
N MET A 156 -36.70 13.79 11.66
CA MET A 156 -36.40 13.96 10.23
C MET A 156 -36.99 15.27 9.69
N ARG A 157 -38.16 15.70 10.15
CA ARG A 157 -38.76 17.00 9.80
C ARG A 157 -37.96 18.18 10.34
N GLU A 158 -37.52 18.11 11.59
CA GLU A 158 -36.66 19.14 12.18
C GLU A 158 -35.35 19.24 11.39
N ASN A 159 -34.70 18.11 11.11
CA ASN A 159 -33.46 18.08 10.34
C ASN A 159 -33.65 18.62 8.91
N ALA A 160 -34.75 18.24 8.23
CA ALA A 160 -35.10 18.77 6.91
C ALA A 160 -35.28 20.30 6.92
N SER A 161 -35.86 20.84 8.00
CA SER A 161 -36.10 22.28 8.15
C SER A 161 -34.80 23.11 8.23
N ILE A 162 -33.73 22.55 8.81
CA ILE A 162 -32.40 23.20 8.89
C ILE A 162 -31.87 23.52 7.49
N TYR A 163 -32.08 22.63 6.53
CA TYR A 163 -31.62 22.80 5.15
C TYR A 163 -32.65 23.47 4.24
N GLY A 164 -33.87 23.73 4.73
CA GLY A 164 -34.98 24.27 3.94
C GLY A 164 -35.50 23.27 2.90
N ALA A 165 -35.38 21.97 3.18
CA ALA A 165 -35.81 20.91 2.29
C ALA A 165 -37.34 20.89 2.16
N LYS A 166 -37.82 21.06 0.92
CA LYS A 166 -39.24 21.07 0.59
C LYS A 166 -39.68 19.68 0.10
N PRO A 167 -40.76 19.07 0.65
CA PRO A 167 -41.18 17.71 0.30
C PRO A 167 -41.42 17.48 -1.20
N GLU A 168 -41.75 18.51 -1.98
CA GLU A 168 -41.96 18.37 -3.43
C GLU A 168 -40.67 18.03 -4.20
N ARG A 169 -39.51 18.33 -3.62
CA ARG A 169 -38.19 18.18 -4.27
C ARG A 169 -37.19 17.38 -3.44
N TRP A 170 -37.22 17.49 -2.12
CA TRP A 170 -36.28 16.84 -1.23
C TRP A 170 -36.98 16.18 -0.04
N LEU A 171 -36.98 14.85 -0.06
CA LEU A 171 -37.60 13.98 0.92
C LEU A 171 -36.56 13.54 1.96
N PHE A 172 -36.98 13.46 3.21
CA PHE A 172 -36.24 12.92 4.34
C PHE A 172 -37.05 11.74 4.88
N CYS A 173 -36.53 10.54 4.68
CA CYS A 173 -37.27 9.30 4.85
C CYS A 173 -36.76 8.47 6.03
N THR A 174 -37.71 7.91 6.78
CA THR A 174 -37.51 6.93 7.84
C THR A 174 -38.53 5.79 7.70
N GLY A 175 -38.46 4.76 8.52
CA GLY A 175 -39.35 3.60 8.42
C GLY A 175 -39.03 2.53 9.45
N GLU A 176 -39.59 1.33 9.25
CA GLU A 176 -39.27 0.18 10.11
C GLU A 176 -37.79 -0.21 9.99
N PRO A 177 -37.07 -0.44 11.11
CA PRO A 177 -35.63 -0.67 11.08
C PRO A 177 -35.19 -1.77 10.11
N ASP A 178 -35.84 -2.92 10.13
CA ASP A 178 -35.49 -4.04 9.25
C ASP A 178 -35.69 -3.71 7.77
N GLU A 179 -36.71 -2.91 7.42
CA GLU A 179 -36.97 -2.49 6.04
C GLU A 179 -35.91 -1.48 5.56
N VAL A 180 -35.55 -0.51 6.40
CA VAL A 180 -34.49 0.47 6.11
C VAL A 180 -33.16 -0.24 5.88
N TRP A 181 -32.74 -1.11 6.80
CA TRP A 181 -31.48 -1.83 6.69
C TRP A 181 -31.45 -2.80 5.51
N LYS A 182 -32.58 -3.45 5.20
CA LYS A 182 -32.73 -4.27 4.00
C LYS A 182 -32.55 -3.44 2.73
N LEU A 183 -33.19 -2.27 2.64
CA LEU A 183 -33.07 -1.38 1.48
C LEU A 183 -31.64 -0.89 1.29
N ILE A 184 -30.97 -0.45 2.35
CA ILE A 184 -29.59 0.05 2.31
C ILE A 184 -28.64 -1.06 1.85
N ARG A 185 -28.68 -2.23 2.49
CA ARG A 185 -27.69 -3.30 2.27
C ARG A 185 -27.97 -4.17 1.06
N LYS A 186 -29.24 -4.41 0.71
CA LYS A 186 -29.60 -5.29 -0.42
C LYS A 186 -29.98 -4.51 -1.66
N GLY A 187 -30.81 -3.47 -1.51
CA GLY A 187 -31.26 -2.64 -2.64
C GLY A 187 -30.12 -1.77 -3.18
N PHE A 188 -29.55 -0.92 -2.32
CA PHE A 188 -28.47 -0.02 -2.74
C PHE A 188 -27.07 -0.62 -2.64
N LYS A 189 -26.94 -1.77 -1.97
CA LYS A 189 -25.67 -2.45 -1.71
C LYS A 189 -24.64 -1.52 -1.07
N VAL A 190 -25.12 -0.67 -0.16
CA VAL A 190 -24.31 0.27 0.60
C VAL A 190 -23.84 -0.39 1.89
N SER A 191 -22.54 -0.33 2.13
CA SER A 191 -21.94 -0.74 3.39
C SER A 191 -22.36 0.23 4.48
N ALA A 192 -23.09 -0.27 5.48
CA ALA A 192 -23.50 0.45 6.67
C ALA A 192 -23.44 -0.51 7.87
N TRP A 193 -22.95 -0.03 9.02
CA TRP A 193 -22.90 -0.78 10.27
C TRP A 193 -22.98 0.15 11.48
N GLU A 194 -23.39 -0.41 12.61
CA GLU A 194 -23.31 0.24 13.91
C GLU A 194 -21.90 0.06 14.48
N GLU A 195 -21.31 1.14 14.98
CA GLU A 195 -20.02 1.09 15.65
C GLU A 195 -20.13 0.45 17.03
N ALA A 196 -19.11 -0.29 17.44
CA ALA A 196 -19.09 -1.01 18.71
C ALA A 196 -17.86 -0.67 19.56
N GLY A 197 -17.96 -0.89 20.86
CA GLY A 197 -16.85 -0.69 21.80
C GLY A 197 -16.38 0.76 21.85
N THR A 198 -15.07 0.99 21.77
CA THR A 198 -14.46 2.33 21.88
C THR A 198 -14.69 3.23 20.65
N ARG A 199 -15.16 2.66 19.54
CA ARG A 199 -15.49 3.42 18.32
C ARG A 199 -16.89 4.04 18.38
N LYS A 200 -17.80 3.47 19.18
CA LYS A 200 -19.13 4.03 19.41
C LYS A 200 -19.02 5.27 20.29
N GLN A 201 -18.93 6.44 19.66
CA GLN A 201 -18.89 7.74 20.33
C GLN A 201 -20.19 8.50 20.04
N PRO A 202 -20.64 9.39 20.95
CA PRO A 202 -21.80 10.23 20.69
C PRO A 202 -21.62 11.04 19.39
N GLY A 203 -22.55 10.89 18.45
CA GLY A 203 -22.51 11.50 17.12
C GLY A 203 -21.65 10.79 16.06
N MET A 204 -21.14 9.59 16.37
CA MET A 204 -20.37 8.70 15.48
C MET A 204 -20.81 7.24 15.68
N GLU A 205 -22.10 7.02 15.98
CA GLU A 205 -22.64 5.70 16.33
C GLU A 205 -22.76 4.76 15.14
N PHE A 206 -22.80 5.28 13.92
CA PHE A 206 -22.90 4.52 12.69
C PHE A 206 -21.84 4.93 11.70
N ALA A 207 -21.31 3.95 10.98
CA ALA A 207 -20.48 4.17 9.82
C ALA A 207 -21.24 3.70 8.57
N HIS A 208 -21.25 4.56 7.56
CA HIS A 208 -21.83 4.27 6.25
C HIS A 208 -21.05 5.01 5.17
N SER A 209 -21.24 4.57 3.93
CA SER A 209 -20.66 5.26 2.79
C SER A 209 -21.29 6.65 2.55
N ASN A 210 -20.48 7.62 2.12
CA ASN A 210 -20.91 8.99 1.76
C ASN A 210 -21.36 9.13 0.30
N HIS A 211 -21.57 8.01 -0.41
CA HIS A 211 -21.93 8.09 -1.81
C HIS A 211 -23.36 8.55 -2.05
N LEU A 212 -23.50 9.37 -3.09
CA LEU A 212 -24.77 9.70 -3.72
C LEU A 212 -25.05 8.68 -4.82
N ILE A 213 -26.25 8.10 -4.81
CA ILE A 213 -26.65 7.13 -5.84
C ILE A 213 -27.71 7.76 -6.72
N HIS A 214 -27.46 7.77 -8.03
CA HIS A 214 -28.38 8.24 -9.05
C HIS A 214 -29.27 7.08 -9.52
N VAL A 215 -30.58 7.26 -9.38
CA VAL A 215 -31.63 6.36 -9.87
C VAL A 215 -32.44 7.08 -10.93
N ASP A 216 -32.74 6.41 -12.04
CA ASP A 216 -33.53 7.00 -13.13
C ASP A 216 -35.05 7.00 -12.86
N ALA A 217 -35.81 7.48 -13.84
CA ALA A 217 -37.27 7.55 -13.77
C ALA A 217 -37.96 6.17 -13.75
N GLU A 218 -37.28 5.11 -14.18
CA GLU A 218 -37.75 3.73 -14.16
C GLU A 218 -37.38 2.99 -12.86
N GLY A 219 -36.61 3.63 -11.98
CA GLY A 219 -36.15 3.04 -10.71
C GLY A 219 -34.87 2.20 -10.85
N LYS A 220 -34.13 2.32 -11.95
CA LYS A 220 -32.84 1.66 -12.14
C LYS A 220 -31.70 2.52 -11.65
N ILE A 221 -30.73 1.87 -11.01
CA ILE A 221 -29.54 2.52 -10.49
C ILE A 221 -28.59 2.77 -11.66
N ARG A 222 -28.26 4.03 -11.90
CA ARG A 222 -27.41 4.45 -13.03
C ARG A 222 -25.98 4.72 -12.62
N GLY A 223 -25.76 5.19 -11.40
CA GLY A 223 -24.41 5.27 -10.88
C GLY A 223 -24.25 5.80 -9.47
N ARG A 224 -23.02 5.68 -8.96
CA ARG A 224 -22.60 6.06 -7.61
C ARG A 224 -21.49 7.11 -7.69
N TYR A 225 -21.64 8.18 -6.91
CA TYR A 225 -20.77 9.36 -6.91
C TYR A 225 -20.35 9.67 -5.48
N ASP A 226 -19.14 10.17 -5.26
CA ASP A 226 -18.73 10.62 -3.94
C ASP A 226 -19.31 12.00 -3.63
N GLY A 227 -20.16 12.10 -2.60
CA GLY A 227 -20.69 13.38 -2.13
C GLY A 227 -19.62 14.29 -1.50
N ALA A 228 -18.43 13.74 -1.21
CA ALA A 228 -17.30 14.47 -0.66
C ALA A 228 -16.40 15.11 -1.74
N ASP A 229 -16.51 14.74 -3.02
CA ASP A 229 -15.63 15.21 -4.10
C ASP A 229 -16.37 16.16 -5.07
N ASP A 230 -15.80 17.36 -5.27
CA ASP A 230 -16.38 18.37 -6.16
C ASP A 230 -16.44 17.93 -7.63
N LEU A 231 -15.43 17.19 -8.11
CA LEU A 231 -15.40 16.70 -9.49
C LEU A 231 -16.47 15.65 -9.74
N GLU A 232 -16.76 14.83 -8.74
CA GLU A 232 -17.83 13.83 -8.76
C GLU A 232 -19.21 14.48 -8.80
N LEU A 233 -19.42 15.53 -8.01
CA LEU A 233 -20.67 16.31 -8.05
C LEU A 233 -20.86 17.02 -9.40
N ILE A 234 -19.81 17.63 -9.95
CA ILE A 234 -19.87 18.23 -11.30
C ILE A 234 -20.22 17.18 -12.35
N THR A 235 -19.66 15.98 -12.23
CA THR A 235 -19.97 14.86 -13.15
C THR A 235 -21.43 14.47 -13.03
N LEU A 236 -21.94 14.28 -11.81
CA LEU A 236 -23.35 13.99 -11.54
C LEU A 236 -24.29 15.06 -12.12
N GLN A 237 -23.96 16.34 -11.96
CA GLN A 237 -24.75 17.43 -12.53
C GLN A 237 -24.86 17.34 -14.04
N ARG A 238 -23.74 17.09 -14.73
CA ARG A 238 -23.71 16.96 -16.19
C ARG A 238 -24.49 15.73 -16.67
N VAL A 239 -24.45 14.64 -15.90
CA VAL A 239 -25.28 13.44 -16.15
C VAL A 239 -26.77 13.78 -16.02
N LEU A 240 -27.17 14.46 -14.94
CA LEU A 240 -28.58 14.83 -14.70
C LEU A 240 -29.11 15.86 -15.69
N ARG A 241 -28.24 16.74 -16.21
CA ARG A 241 -28.55 17.67 -17.30
C ARG A 241 -28.62 16.99 -18.67
N GLY A 242 -28.25 15.71 -18.77
CA GLY A 242 -28.21 14.96 -20.02
C GLY A 242 -27.06 15.37 -20.96
N GLU A 243 -26.04 16.07 -20.45
CA GLU A 243 -24.88 16.50 -21.24
C GLU A 243 -23.91 15.36 -21.53
N ILE A 244 -23.81 14.41 -20.60
CA ILE A 244 -22.95 13.23 -20.69
C ILE A 244 -23.72 12.01 -20.21
N GLU A 245 -23.39 10.84 -20.75
CA GLU A 245 -23.82 9.59 -20.15
C GLU A 245 -23.06 9.33 -18.84
N THR A 246 -23.65 8.56 -17.93
CA THR A 246 -22.97 8.11 -16.71
C THR A 246 -21.64 7.42 -17.09
N PRO A 247 -20.48 7.88 -16.60
CA PRO A 247 -19.21 7.25 -16.94
C PRO A 247 -19.14 5.81 -16.43
N GLU A 248 -18.41 4.94 -17.13
CA GLU A 248 -18.35 3.51 -16.84
C GLU A 248 -17.89 3.20 -15.40
N ARG A 249 -16.96 3.98 -14.86
CA ARG A 249 -16.49 3.86 -13.47
C ARG A 249 -17.56 4.09 -12.40
N HIS A 250 -18.65 4.79 -12.75
CA HIS A 250 -19.77 5.06 -11.84
C HIS A 250 -20.91 4.07 -12.02
N ARG A 251 -20.96 3.34 -13.14
CA ARG A 251 -22.07 2.42 -13.43
C ARG A 251 -21.97 1.20 -12.52
N PRO A 252 -23.11 0.60 -12.15
CA PRO A 252 -23.12 -0.72 -11.54
C PRO A 252 -22.42 -1.72 -12.46
N VAL A 253 -21.60 -2.58 -11.88
CA VAL A 253 -20.93 -3.65 -12.61
C VAL A 253 -21.97 -4.72 -12.94
N THR A 254 -22.05 -5.12 -14.22
CA THR A 254 -23.00 -6.19 -14.61
C THR A 254 -22.57 -7.53 -14.02
N GLN A 255 -23.51 -8.45 -13.77
CA GLN A 255 -23.18 -9.79 -13.26
C GLN A 255 -22.17 -10.55 -14.14
N ALA A 256 -22.14 -10.28 -15.46
CA ALA A 256 -21.15 -10.85 -16.37
C ALA A 256 -19.75 -10.26 -16.16
N GLN A 257 -19.65 -8.95 -15.88
CA GLN A 257 -18.40 -8.30 -15.52
C GLN A 257 -17.94 -8.71 -14.12
N VAL A 258 -18.86 -8.91 -13.17
CA VAL A 258 -18.57 -9.49 -11.85
C VAL A 258 -17.95 -10.87 -12.01
N ALA A 259 -18.60 -11.77 -12.75
CA ALA A 259 -18.08 -13.12 -12.99
C ALA A 259 -16.71 -13.11 -13.72
N GLU A 260 -16.49 -12.21 -14.68
CA GLU A 260 -15.21 -12.10 -15.36
C GLU A 260 -14.12 -11.54 -14.44
N GLN A 261 -14.44 -10.55 -13.60
CA GLN A 261 -13.48 -9.97 -12.65
C GLN A 261 -13.16 -10.93 -11.51
N GLU A 262 -14.13 -11.68 -11.01
CA GLU A 262 -13.92 -12.80 -10.08
C GLU A 262 -13.02 -13.87 -10.71
N ARG A 263 -13.27 -14.22 -11.98
CA ARG A 263 -12.41 -15.16 -12.73
C ARG A 263 -10.99 -14.63 -12.90
N VAL A 264 -10.84 -13.34 -13.24
CA VAL A 264 -9.52 -12.69 -13.36
C VAL A 264 -8.82 -12.58 -12.00
N ALA A 265 -9.55 -12.32 -10.91
CA ALA A 265 -9.01 -12.29 -9.56
C ALA A 265 -8.52 -13.69 -9.13
N LEU A 266 -9.31 -14.73 -9.38
CA LEU A 266 -8.93 -16.12 -9.16
C LEU A 266 -7.69 -16.53 -9.98
N VAL A 267 -7.61 -16.11 -11.24
CA VAL A 267 -6.43 -16.36 -12.10
C VAL A 267 -5.21 -15.59 -11.57
N LYS A 268 -5.37 -14.33 -11.14
CA LYS A 268 -4.28 -13.55 -10.54
C LYS A 268 -3.82 -14.12 -9.21
N GLU A 269 -4.72 -14.63 -8.39
CA GLU A 269 -4.38 -15.27 -7.12
C GLU A 269 -3.62 -16.58 -7.38
N PHE A 270 -4.05 -17.36 -8.37
CA PHE A 270 -3.35 -18.55 -8.84
C PHE A 270 -1.95 -18.21 -9.43
N ASP A 271 -1.83 -17.15 -10.22
CA ASP A 271 -0.56 -16.69 -10.81
C ASP A 271 0.38 -16.05 -9.76
N ALA A 272 -0.16 -15.32 -8.77
CA ALA A 272 0.61 -14.75 -7.66
C ALA A 272 1.16 -15.85 -6.74
N GLN A 273 0.45 -16.96 -6.63
CA GLN A 273 0.93 -18.18 -5.97
C GLN A 273 2.01 -18.91 -6.80
N ALA A 274 2.05 -18.69 -8.12
CA ALA A 274 3.04 -19.27 -9.03
C ALA A 274 4.34 -18.44 -9.16
N ASP A 275 4.28 -17.10 -9.12
CA ASP A 275 5.47 -16.24 -9.04
C ASP A 275 5.18 -14.90 -8.33
N PRO A 276 5.54 -14.76 -7.03
CA PRO A 276 5.33 -13.53 -6.27
C PRO A 276 6.14 -12.31 -6.78
N LEU A 277 6.99 -12.51 -7.78
CA LEU A 277 7.78 -11.46 -8.44
C LEU A 277 7.23 -11.09 -9.83
N ALA A 278 6.11 -11.66 -10.28
CA ALA A 278 5.58 -11.49 -11.64
C ALA A 278 5.39 -10.01 -12.02
N ASN A 279 4.85 -9.20 -11.09
CA ASN A 279 4.52 -7.79 -11.30
C ASN A 279 5.71 -6.83 -11.18
N LEU A 280 6.91 -7.31 -10.82
CA LEU A 280 8.08 -6.42 -10.73
C LEU A 280 8.53 -5.93 -12.11
N PRO A 281 8.83 -4.63 -12.27
CA PRO A 281 9.40 -4.13 -13.51
C PRO A 281 10.78 -4.77 -13.77
N GLY A 282 11.16 -4.88 -15.06
CA GLY A 282 12.37 -5.61 -15.47
C GLY A 282 13.68 -5.09 -14.87
N TRP A 283 13.76 -3.79 -14.54
CA TRP A 283 14.91 -3.24 -13.82
C TRP A 283 14.99 -3.77 -12.37
N ALA A 284 13.85 -3.88 -11.68
CA ALA A 284 13.80 -4.36 -10.29
C ALA A 284 14.10 -5.86 -10.20
N LYS A 285 13.62 -6.65 -11.17
CA LYS A 285 13.94 -8.09 -11.29
C LYS A 285 15.44 -8.38 -11.40
N ARG A 286 16.26 -7.41 -11.86
CA ARG A 286 17.72 -7.56 -11.99
C ARG A 286 18.48 -7.24 -10.71
N LEU A 287 17.90 -6.46 -9.79
CA LEU A 287 18.59 -5.96 -8.60
C LEU A 287 19.10 -7.06 -7.65
N PRO A 288 18.39 -8.19 -7.40
CA PRO A 288 18.93 -9.26 -6.57
C PRO A 288 20.25 -9.84 -7.10
N ARG A 289 20.38 -9.97 -8.43
CA ARG A 289 21.63 -10.42 -9.06
C ARG A 289 22.74 -9.37 -8.90
N THR A 290 22.41 -8.10 -9.13
CA THR A 290 23.34 -6.98 -8.94
C THR A 290 23.85 -6.93 -7.49
N ASN A 291 22.95 -7.10 -6.53
CA ASN A 291 23.27 -7.15 -5.10
C ASN A 291 24.25 -8.28 -4.77
N ALA A 292 24.02 -9.48 -5.31
CA ALA A 292 24.94 -10.61 -5.14
C ALA A 292 26.32 -10.31 -5.77
N MET A 293 26.37 -9.71 -6.96
CA MET A 293 27.64 -9.34 -7.61
C MET A 293 28.42 -8.28 -6.82
N LEU A 294 27.74 -7.27 -6.27
CA LEU A 294 28.38 -6.23 -5.44
C LEU A 294 28.94 -6.81 -4.14
N ASN A 295 28.22 -7.74 -3.50
CA ASN A 295 28.74 -8.48 -2.33
C ASN A 295 29.95 -9.36 -2.66
N GLY A 296 29.92 -10.04 -3.82
CA GLY A 296 31.06 -10.82 -4.31
C GLY A 296 32.29 -9.94 -4.57
N LEU A 297 32.10 -8.79 -5.21
CA LEU A 297 33.17 -7.81 -5.42
C LEU A 297 33.72 -7.28 -4.10
N CYS A 298 32.84 -6.94 -3.15
CA CYS A 298 33.22 -6.50 -1.82
C CYS A 298 34.07 -7.56 -1.10
N THR A 299 33.68 -8.84 -1.17
CA THR A 299 34.45 -9.97 -0.62
C THR A 299 35.88 -9.99 -1.15
N ILE A 300 36.04 -9.89 -2.48
CA ILE A 300 37.36 -9.89 -3.13
C ILE A 300 38.19 -8.70 -2.64
N LEU A 301 37.60 -7.50 -2.60
CA LEU A 301 38.29 -6.29 -2.13
C LEU A 301 38.71 -6.41 -0.66
N LEU A 302 37.86 -6.94 0.23
CA LEU A 302 38.20 -7.16 1.63
C LEU A 302 39.39 -8.12 1.79
N LEU A 303 39.41 -9.22 1.04
CA LEU A 303 40.53 -10.16 1.05
C LEU A 303 41.82 -9.52 0.54
N ILE A 304 41.77 -8.73 -0.54
CA ILE A 304 42.92 -7.97 -1.05
C ILE A 304 43.38 -6.95 -0.01
N GLY A 305 42.47 -6.23 0.63
CA GLY A 305 42.76 -5.26 1.67
C GLY A 305 43.47 -5.89 2.87
N PHE A 306 43.06 -7.10 3.27
CA PHE A 306 43.70 -7.88 4.32
C PHE A 306 45.10 -8.37 3.92
N MET A 307 45.26 -8.89 2.71
CA MET A 307 46.57 -9.28 2.19
C MET A 307 47.54 -8.09 2.09
N ALA A 308 47.04 -6.92 1.66
CA ALA A 308 47.84 -5.70 1.54
C ALA A 308 48.39 -5.23 2.89
N ILE A 309 47.58 -5.24 3.95
CA ILE A 309 48.05 -4.83 5.28
C ILE A 309 49.01 -5.86 5.89
N LYS A 310 48.80 -7.16 5.65
CA LYS A 310 49.75 -8.21 6.03
C LYS A 310 51.11 -8.04 5.33
N ALA A 311 51.09 -7.58 4.08
CA ALA A 311 52.28 -7.21 3.32
C ALA A 311 52.84 -5.82 3.66
N LYS A 312 52.33 -5.14 4.69
CA LYS A 312 52.69 -3.75 5.09
C LYS A 312 52.55 -2.72 3.97
N ARG A 313 51.67 -2.97 2.99
CA ARG A 313 51.36 -2.05 1.88
C ARG A 313 50.20 -1.12 2.27
N GLU A 314 50.48 -0.17 3.15
CA GLU A 314 49.46 0.69 3.78
C GLU A 314 48.65 1.51 2.78
N LYS A 315 49.31 2.09 1.76
CA LYS A 315 48.63 2.88 0.72
C LYS A 315 47.62 2.03 -0.07
N LEU A 316 48.01 0.82 -0.44
CA LEU A 316 47.14 -0.13 -1.13
C LEU A 316 45.97 -0.56 -0.24
N HIS A 317 46.25 -0.90 1.02
CA HIS A 317 45.21 -1.23 2.00
C HIS A 317 44.18 -0.10 2.10
N LYS A 318 44.61 1.15 2.30
CA LYS A 318 43.71 2.30 2.38
C LYS A 318 42.83 2.44 1.13
N GLN A 319 43.43 2.38 -0.06
CA GLN A 319 42.69 2.53 -1.31
C GLN A 319 41.64 1.43 -1.47
N VAL A 320 42.04 0.17 -1.28
CA VAL A 320 41.15 -0.99 -1.44
C VAL A 320 40.03 -1.00 -0.40
N MET A 321 40.31 -0.64 0.86
CA MET A 321 39.27 -0.58 1.91
C MET A 321 38.26 0.54 1.66
N LEU A 322 38.69 1.70 1.16
CA LEU A 322 37.77 2.77 0.77
C LEU A 322 36.94 2.38 -0.46
N THR A 323 37.52 1.66 -1.43
CA THR A 323 36.77 1.10 -2.55
C THR A 323 35.74 0.07 -2.08
N ALA A 324 36.10 -0.84 -1.18
CA ALA A 324 35.17 -1.82 -0.60
C ALA A 324 34.00 -1.14 0.13
N PHE A 325 34.27 -0.06 0.85
CA PHE A 325 33.25 0.77 1.49
C PHE A 325 32.31 1.41 0.47
N GLY A 326 32.85 1.98 -0.62
CA GLY A 326 32.04 2.53 -1.72
C GLY A 326 31.15 1.48 -2.39
N VAL A 327 31.69 0.29 -2.67
CA VAL A 327 30.91 -0.84 -3.21
C VAL A 327 29.80 -1.27 -2.25
N SER A 328 30.05 -1.24 -0.93
CA SER A 328 29.04 -1.56 0.08
C SER A 328 27.92 -0.51 0.15
N ILE A 329 28.22 0.77 -0.08
CA ILE A 329 27.20 1.83 -0.20
C ILE A 329 26.33 1.59 -1.44
N LEU A 330 26.94 1.27 -2.59
CA LEU A 330 26.21 0.93 -3.81
C LEU A 330 25.32 -0.30 -3.63
N PHE A 331 25.82 -1.33 -2.94
CA PHE A 331 25.04 -2.50 -2.56
C PHE A 331 23.83 -2.10 -1.71
N LEU A 332 24.03 -1.30 -0.66
CA LEU A 332 22.94 -0.89 0.23
C LEU A 332 21.88 -0.08 -0.52
N ALA A 333 22.29 0.86 -1.38
CA ALA A 333 21.37 1.64 -2.20
C ALA A 333 20.54 0.73 -3.13
N SER A 334 21.19 -0.19 -3.84
CA SER A 334 20.54 -1.17 -4.72
C SER A 334 19.60 -2.11 -3.96
N TYR A 335 20.00 -2.56 -2.76
CA TYR A 335 19.19 -3.38 -1.86
C TYR A 335 17.93 -2.65 -1.39
N LEU A 336 18.06 -1.43 -0.89
CA LEU A 336 16.92 -0.64 -0.43
C LEU A 336 15.97 -0.31 -1.59
N THR A 337 16.50 -0.03 -2.78
CA THR A 337 15.69 0.22 -3.98
C THR A 337 14.89 -1.02 -4.37
N TYR A 338 15.47 -2.21 -4.29
CA TYR A 338 14.76 -3.46 -4.54
C TYR A 338 13.62 -3.69 -3.54
N HIS A 339 13.86 -3.44 -2.25
CA HIS A 339 12.83 -3.61 -1.23
C HIS A 339 11.72 -2.56 -1.29
N TRP A 340 12.06 -1.33 -1.68
CA TRP A 340 11.06 -0.31 -2.00
C TRP A 340 10.22 -0.74 -3.21
N ALA A 341 10.85 -1.22 -4.28
CA ALA A 341 10.15 -1.70 -5.48
C ALA A 341 9.22 -2.89 -5.17
N LEU A 342 9.64 -3.79 -4.28
CA LEU A 342 8.78 -4.85 -3.78
C LEU A 342 7.52 -4.25 -3.14
N GLY A 343 7.63 -3.40 -2.13
CA GLY A 343 6.44 -2.82 -1.49
C GLY A 343 5.59 -1.90 -2.38
N ALA A 344 6.19 -1.28 -3.40
CA ALA A 344 5.48 -0.39 -4.32
C ALA A 344 4.74 -1.12 -5.45
N TYR A 345 5.26 -2.26 -5.92
CA TYR A 345 4.71 -3.00 -7.06
C TYR A 345 4.12 -4.36 -6.69
N THR A 346 4.38 -4.86 -5.48
CA THR A 346 3.87 -6.14 -4.97
C THR A 346 3.48 -6.02 -3.50
N GLU A 347 2.64 -6.93 -3.02
CA GLU A 347 2.37 -7.09 -1.58
C GLU A 347 3.37 -8.05 -0.90
N SER A 348 4.45 -8.40 -1.62
CA SER A 348 5.40 -9.43 -1.19
C SER A 348 6.63 -8.81 -0.54
N HIS A 349 7.11 -9.45 0.53
CA HIS A 349 8.38 -9.09 1.17
C HIS A 349 9.62 -9.66 0.45
N GLY A 350 9.41 -10.34 -0.68
CA GLY A 350 10.46 -10.88 -1.54
C GLY A 350 10.25 -12.36 -1.89
N LYS A 351 11.24 -12.96 -2.56
CA LYS A 351 11.17 -14.39 -2.91
C LYS A 351 11.30 -15.24 -1.63
N SER A 352 10.33 -16.12 -1.42
CA SER A 352 10.38 -17.13 -0.35
C SER A 352 11.29 -18.30 -0.74
N PHE A 353 11.98 -18.87 0.23
CA PHE A 353 12.75 -20.09 0.02
C PHE A 353 11.81 -21.31 0.09
N THR A 354 11.68 -22.03 -1.03
CA THR A 354 10.74 -23.15 -1.22
C THR A 354 11.35 -24.53 -0.91
N GLY A 355 12.68 -24.61 -0.71
CA GLY A 355 13.34 -25.86 -0.35
C GLY A 355 12.85 -26.45 0.98
N THR A 356 12.79 -27.78 1.06
CA THR A 356 12.28 -28.54 2.23
C THR A 356 13.39 -29.36 2.92
N GLY A 357 13.18 -29.73 4.19
CA GLY A 357 14.15 -30.52 4.96
C GLY A 357 15.38 -29.72 5.43
N THR A 358 16.54 -30.38 5.55
CA THR A 358 17.76 -29.82 6.17
C THR A 358 18.25 -28.54 5.49
N ILE A 359 18.09 -28.42 4.17
CA ILE A 359 18.53 -27.23 3.42
C ILE A 359 17.80 -25.96 3.85
N ARG A 360 16.54 -26.09 4.26
CA ARG A 360 15.73 -24.97 4.77
C ARG A 360 16.29 -24.45 6.10
N THR A 361 16.64 -25.35 7.02
CA THR A 361 17.24 -24.98 8.30
C THR A 361 18.58 -24.29 8.11
N VAL A 362 19.43 -24.81 7.21
CA VAL A 362 20.71 -24.19 6.87
C VAL A 362 20.51 -22.80 6.26
N TYR A 363 19.56 -22.66 5.33
CA TYR A 363 19.22 -21.38 4.72
C TYR A 363 18.82 -20.33 5.77
N PHE A 364 17.86 -20.64 6.65
CA PHE A 364 17.40 -19.69 7.66
C PHE A 364 18.47 -19.38 8.70
N ALA A 365 19.30 -20.36 9.08
CA ALA A 365 20.42 -20.11 9.99
C ALA A 365 21.41 -19.09 9.39
N ILE A 366 21.75 -19.23 8.10
CA ILE A 366 22.63 -18.28 7.39
C ILE A 366 21.92 -16.94 7.19
N LEU A 367 20.65 -16.93 6.78
CA LEU A 367 19.89 -15.71 6.52
C LEU A 367 19.73 -14.85 7.78
N ILE A 368 19.28 -15.44 8.89
CA ILE A 368 19.04 -14.71 10.14
C ILE A 368 20.34 -14.11 10.67
N SER A 369 21.41 -14.92 10.71
CA SER A 369 22.72 -14.44 11.16
C SER A 369 23.29 -13.36 10.23
N HIS A 370 23.14 -13.51 8.91
CA HIS A 370 23.54 -12.50 7.94
C HIS A 370 22.83 -11.16 8.17
N VAL A 371 21.50 -11.15 8.31
CA VAL A 371 20.72 -9.90 8.46
C VAL A 371 21.12 -9.16 9.73
N ILE A 372 21.23 -9.87 10.86
CA ILE A 372 21.62 -9.27 12.15
C ILE A 372 23.03 -8.67 12.05
N LEU A 373 23.98 -9.42 11.49
CA LEU A 373 25.36 -8.97 11.35
C LEU A 373 25.49 -7.83 10.33
N ALA A 374 24.73 -7.86 9.23
CA ALA A 374 24.72 -6.83 8.21
C ALA A 374 24.29 -5.46 8.77
N ALA A 375 23.32 -5.43 9.69
CA ALA A 375 22.88 -4.20 10.34
C ALA A 375 24.00 -3.50 11.13
N VAL A 376 24.97 -4.26 11.64
CA VAL A 376 26.11 -3.73 12.44
C VAL A 376 27.23 -3.19 11.53
N VAL A 377 27.39 -3.74 10.33
CA VAL A 377 28.53 -3.44 9.43
C VAL A 377 28.65 -1.95 9.07
N PRO A 378 27.60 -1.22 8.66
CA PRO A 378 27.72 0.20 8.28
C PRO A 378 28.33 1.05 9.41
N VAL A 379 27.86 0.85 10.65
CA VAL A 379 28.37 1.58 11.82
C VAL A 379 29.83 1.18 12.09
N GLY A 380 30.13 -0.12 12.15
CA GLY A 380 31.49 -0.61 12.39
C GLY A 380 32.50 -0.16 11.33
N ALA A 381 32.10 -0.17 10.05
CA ALA A 381 32.93 0.27 8.93
C ALA A 381 33.22 1.77 9.01
N ILE A 382 32.21 2.61 9.26
CA ILE A 382 32.38 4.06 9.42
C ILE A 382 33.34 4.37 10.58
N VAL A 383 33.15 3.75 11.74
CA VAL A 383 34.02 3.97 12.91
C VAL A 383 35.45 3.53 12.62
N THR A 384 35.64 2.35 12.03
CA THR A 384 36.96 1.81 11.67
C THR A 384 37.69 2.73 10.67
N ILE A 385 37.00 3.19 9.63
CA ILE A 385 37.55 4.08 8.60
C ILE A 385 37.87 5.45 9.21
N ARG A 386 36.97 6.02 10.03
CA ARG A 386 37.19 7.32 10.70
C ARG A 386 38.46 7.31 11.55
N HIS A 387 38.70 6.25 12.32
CA HIS A 387 39.95 6.11 13.08
C HIS A 387 41.18 5.98 12.17
N GLY A 388 41.08 5.28 11.04
CA GLY A 388 42.15 5.18 10.05
C GLY A 388 42.47 6.53 9.39
N LEU A 389 41.45 7.32 9.04
CA LEU A 389 41.61 8.66 8.46
C LEU A 389 42.21 9.66 9.45
N LYS A 390 41.88 9.52 10.74
CA LYS A 390 42.47 10.32 11.84
C LYS A 390 43.84 9.81 12.30
N GLN A 391 44.40 8.79 11.65
CA GLN A 391 45.68 8.17 12.02
C GLN A 391 45.73 7.64 13.46
N ASN A 392 44.57 7.29 14.06
CA ASN A 392 44.51 6.66 15.37
C ASN A 392 44.65 5.14 15.21
N TRP A 393 45.89 4.69 15.03
CA TRP A 393 46.22 3.28 14.73
C TRP A 393 45.80 2.28 15.82
N PRO A 394 45.95 2.57 17.13
CA PRO A 394 45.47 1.67 18.18
C PRO A 394 43.96 1.41 18.06
N ALA A 395 43.16 2.47 17.94
CA ALA A 395 41.71 2.35 17.83
C ALA A 395 41.27 1.70 16.50
N HIS A 396 41.88 2.10 15.37
CA HIS A 396 41.60 1.49 14.07
C HIS A 396 41.83 -0.04 14.11
N ARG A 397 42.94 -0.50 14.71
CA ARG A 397 43.23 -1.94 14.84
C ARG A 397 42.26 -2.65 15.78
N ALA A 398 41.87 -2.03 16.89
CA ALA A 398 40.89 -2.60 17.81
C ALA A 398 39.54 -2.83 17.13
N TRP A 399 39.02 -1.80 16.44
CA TRP A 399 37.76 -1.89 15.70
C TRP A 399 37.84 -2.83 14.49
N ALA A 400 38.96 -2.83 13.76
CA ALA A 400 39.16 -3.69 12.60
C ALA A 400 39.12 -5.18 12.96
N LYS A 401 39.60 -5.59 14.15
CA LYS A 401 39.55 -7.00 14.60
C LYS A 401 38.11 -7.54 14.73
N VAL A 402 37.15 -6.66 14.98
CA VAL A 402 35.72 -7.02 15.09
C VAL A 402 35.00 -6.77 13.77
N THR A 403 35.21 -5.60 13.18
CA THR A 403 34.49 -5.17 11.97
C THR A 403 34.86 -6.01 10.75
N PHE A 404 36.15 -6.34 10.57
CA PHE A 404 36.59 -7.06 9.38
C PHE A 404 36.00 -8.47 9.25
N PRO A 405 36.05 -9.35 10.28
CA PRO A 405 35.43 -10.67 10.18
C PRO A 405 33.93 -10.61 9.91
N ILE A 406 33.20 -9.68 10.56
CA ILE A 406 31.76 -9.51 10.35
C ILE A 406 31.47 -9.05 8.92
N TRP A 407 32.21 -8.03 8.44
CA TRP A 407 32.03 -7.50 7.09
C TRP A 407 32.32 -8.56 6.03
N LEU A 408 33.41 -9.32 6.19
CA LEU A 408 33.75 -10.43 5.29
C LEU A 408 32.68 -11.52 5.32
N TYR A 409 32.20 -11.91 6.52
CA TYR A 409 31.14 -12.89 6.68
C TYR A 409 29.87 -12.48 5.93
N VAL A 410 29.39 -11.25 6.14
CA VAL A 410 28.18 -10.71 5.50
C VAL A 410 28.36 -10.66 3.98
N SER A 411 29.49 -10.18 3.48
CA SER A 411 29.73 -10.13 2.03
C SER A 411 29.74 -11.52 1.37
N VAL A 412 30.32 -12.54 2.01
CA VAL A 412 30.31 -13.92 1.50
C VAL A 412 28.91 -14.53 1.57
N THR A 413 28.27 -14.45 2.74
CA THR A 413 26.96 -15.06 2.96
C THR A 413 25.87 -14.42 2.12
N GLY A 414 25.98 -13.14 1.75
CA GLY A 414 25.04 -12.50 0.82
C GLY A 414 25.03 -13.16 -0.57
N VAL A 415 26.18 -13.63 -1.07
CA VAL A 415 26.27 -14.39 -2.33
C VAL A 415 25.67 -15.78 -2.17
N ILE A 416 25.95 -16.44 -1.04
CA ILE A 416 25.43 -17.78 -0.74
C ILE A 416 23.90 -17.75 -0.64
N ILE A 417 23.33 -16.79 0.09
CA ILE A 417 21.87 -16.61 0.23
C ILE A 417 21.23 -16.42 -1.14
N TYR A 418 21.80 -15.57 -1.99
CA TYR A 418 21.31 -15.40 -3.36
C TYR A 418 21.35 -16.71 -4.15
N TRP A 419 22.46 -17.44 -4.10
CA TRP A 419 22.58 -18.72 -4.80
C TRP A 419 21.56 -19.75 -4.29
N MET A 420 21.42 -19.90 -2.97
CA MET A 420 20.40 -20.78 -2.38
C MET A 420 18.99 -20.38 -2.83
N LEU A 421 18.67 -19.09 -2.78
CA LEU A 421 17.31 -18.60 -3.06
C LEU A 421 16.94 -18.63 -4.56
N TYR A 422 17.91 -18.53 -5.47
CA TYR A 422 17.65 -18.45 -6.91
C TYR A 422 18.05 -19.69 -7.70
N GLN A 423 18.93 -20.54 -7.17
CA GLN A 423 19.44 -21.72 -7.88
C GLN A 423 19.12 -23.05 -7.17
N MET A 424 18.72 -23.01 -5.89
CA MET A 424 18.35 -24.21 -5.13
C MET A 424 16.91 -24.23 -4.61
N ALA A 425 16.18 -23.12 -4.78
CA ALA A 425 14.82 -22.95 -4.28
C ALA A 425 13.80 -23.59 -5.21
#